data_AF-A0A0E0D225-F1
#
_entry.id   AF-A0A0E0D225-F1
#
_cell.length_a   1.000
_cell.length_b   1.000
_cell.length_c   1.000
_cell.angle_alpha   90.00
_cell.angle_beta   90.00
_cell.angle_gamma   90.00
#
_symmetry.space_group_name_H-M   'P 1'
#
loop_
_entity.id
_entity.type
_entity.pdbx_description
1 polymer ?
#
loop_
_entity_poly.entity_id
_entity_poly.type
_entity_poly.pdbx_seq_one_letter_code
_entity_poly.pdbx_strand_id
1 'polypeptide(L)'
;METQKEIEEEKRERRCYGVLENCREARRTSRSKEAMEGDTLSAAAAAAEDGKVLHAFQTSFVQVQSLLDQNRVLINEINQNHESKVPGDLSRNVGLIRELNNNIRRVVDLYADLSSLFAASSAGGAPAASEGASVGTAVRHAGHKRVRSTHLD
;
A
#
# COMPACT_ATOMS: atom_id res chain seq x y z
N MET A 1 -53.85 0.33 46.77
CA MET A 1 -52.41 0.35 46.42
C MET A 1 -52.19 0.09 44.93
N GLU A 2 -53.07 -0.64 44.23
CA GLU A 2 -52.92 -0.96 42.80
C GLU A 2 -53.21 0.23 41.86
N THR A 3 -54.14 1.12 42.21
CA THR A 3 -54.52 2.28 41.36
C THR A 3 -53.45 3.37 41.25
N GLN A 4 -52.58 3.53 42.25
CA GLN A 4 -51.47 4.49 42.17
C GLN A 4 -50.37 4.01 41.22
N LYS A 5 -50.16 2.69 41.14
CA LYS A 5 -49.19 2.10 40.21
C LYS A 5 -49.63 2.27 38.76
N GLU A 6 -50.92 2.06 38.48
CA GLU A 6 -51.49 2.27 37.14
C GLU A 6 -51.40 3.74 36.70
N ILE A 7 -51.63 4.70 37.60
CA ILE A 7 -51.49 6.14 37.31
C ILE A 7 -50.02 6.53 37.08
N GLU A 8 -49.08 5.95 37.83
CA GLU A 8 -47.64 6.19 37.60
C GLU A 8 -47.16 5.57 36.28
N GLU A 9 -47.69 4.40 35.91
CA GLU A 9 -47.37 3.73 34.65
C GLU A 9 -47.92 4.50 33.45
N GLU A 10 -49.16 4.99 33.51
CA GLU A 10 -49.75 5.82 32.46
C GLU A 10 -49.03 7.18 32.33
N LYS A 11 -48.56 7.76 33.45
CA LYS A 11 -47.69 8.94 33.43
C LYS A 11 -46.32 8.63 32.84
N ARG A 12 -45.80 7.42 33.04
CA ARG A 12 -44.53 6.97 32.43
C ARG A 12 -44.69 6.78 30.93
N GLU A 13 -45.79 6.20 30.47
CA GLU A 13 -46.11 6.03 29.05
C GLU A 13 -46.29 7.38 28.35
N ARG A 14 -47.02 8.33 28.96
CA ARG A 14 -47.14 9.69 28.43
C ARG A 14 -45.80 10.40 28.31
N ARG A 15 -44.89 10.22 29.28
CA ARG A 15 -43.51 10.75 29.18
C ARG A 15 -42.73 10.08 28.05
N CYS A 16 -42.83 8.76 27.87
CA CYS A 16 -42.19 8.06 26.75
C CYS A 16 -42.71 8.56 25.39
N TYR A 17 -44.02 8.76 25.25
CA TYR A 17 -44.60 9.24 23.98
C TYR A 17 -44.12 10.65 23.63
N GLY A 18 -44.06 11.56 24.61
CA GLY A 18 -43.53 12.91 24.41
C GLY A 18 -42.03 12.92 24.04
N VAL A 19 -41.22 12.05 24.63
CA VAL A 19 -39.80 11.90 24.26
C VAL A 19 -39.64 11.36 22.84
N LEU A 20 -40.50 10.44 22.41
CA LEU A 20 -40.48 9.90 21.05
C LEU A 20 -40.89 10.94 19.99
N GLU A 21 -41.89 11.78 20.27
CA GLU A 21 -42.25 12.88 19.37
C GLU A 21 -41.13 13.91 19.26
N ASN A 22 -40.53 14.33 20.39
CA ASN A 22 -39.39 15.24 20.38
C ASN A 22 -38.18 14.67 19.62
N CYS A 23 -37.89 13.38 19.77
CA CYS A 23 -36.84 12.69 18.99
C CYS A 23 -37.17 12.63 17.49
N ARG A 24 -38.45 12.48 17.14
CA ARG A 24 -38.91 12.44 15.74
C ARG A 24 -38.84 13.84 15.10
N GLU A 25 -39.15 14.89 15.84
CA GLU A 25 -39.01 16.27 15.40
C GLU A 25 -37.54 16.69 15.31
N ALA A 26 -36.72 16.33 16.30
CA ALA A 26 -35.27 16.53 16.26
C ALA A 26 -34.63 15.81 15.05
N ARG A 27 -35.10 14.60 14.70
CA ARG A 27 -34.68 13.93 13.46
C ARG A 27 -35.14 14.64 12.19
N ARG A 28 -36.32 15.27 12.18
CA ARG A 28 -36.78 16.05 11.02
C ARG A 28 -35.95 17.31 10.84
N THR A 29 -35.62 18.01 11.92
CA THR A 29 -34.80 19.22 11.87
C THR A 29 -33.33 18.90 11.57
N SER A 30 -32.77 17.81 12.11
CA SER A 30 -31.44 17.31 11.71
C SER A 30 -31.39 16.89 10.24
N ARG A 31 -32.40 16.17 9.74
CA ARG A 31 -32.45 15.73 8.33
C ARG A 31 -32.58 16.89 7.34
N SER A 32 -33.23 17.99 7.73
CA SER A 32 -33.27 19.22 6.92
C SER A 32 -31.98 20.03 6.98
N LYS A 33 -31.15 19.86 8.02
CA LYS A 33 -29.86 20.54 8.18
C LYS A 33 -28.73 19.86 7.40
N GLU A 34 -28.85 18.57 7.13
CA GLU A 34 -27.89 17.79 6.31
C GLU A 34 -28.03 18.01 4.79
N ALA A 35 -29.06 18.73 4.33
CA ALA A 35 -29.32 18.94 2.91
C ALA A 35 -28.58 20.15 2.28
N MET A 36 -27.70 20.83 3.02
CA MET A 36 -26.90 21.93 2.46
C MET A 36 -25.56 22.13 3.19
N GLU A 37 -24.61 21.22 2.98
CA GLU A 37 -23.17 21.53 2.92
C GLU A 37 -22.60 20.67 1.79
N GLY A 38 -22.75 21.17 0.56
CA GLY A 38 -22.09 20.63 -0.61
C GLY A 38 -20.63 21.08 -0.61
N ASP A 39 -19.75 20.26 -0.06
CA ASP A 39 -18.30 20.29 -0.31
C ASP A 39 -17.73 18.85 -0.32
N THR A 40 -18.48 17.91 -0.91
CA THR A 40 -18.09 16.49 -1.04
C THR A 40 -17.12 16.19 -2.18
N LEU A 41 -16.56 17.21 -2.84
CA LEU A 41 -15.52 17.01 -3.85
C LEU A 41 -14.18 16.56 -3.22
N SER A 42 -13.94 16.86 -1.93
CA SER A 42 -12.72 16.43 -1.23
C SER A 42 -12.75 14.95 -0.79
N ALA A 43 -13.92 14.38 -0.51
CA ALA A 43 -14.03 12.97 -0.09
C ALA A 43 -13.91 12.00 -1.27
N ALA A 44 -14.39 12.37 -2.46
CA ALA A 44 -14.19 11.60 -3.68
C ALA A 44 -12.73 11.62 -4.15
N ALA A 45 -12.00 12.73 -3.93
CA ALA A 45 -10.58 12.83 -4.22
C ALA A 45 -9.72 11.98 -3.26
N ALA A 46 -10.04 11.97 -1.96
CA ALA A 46 -9.36 11.12 -0.98
C ALA A 46 -9.62 9.62 -1.21
N ALA A 47 -10.85 9.23 -1.56
CA ALA A 47 -11.18 7.84 -1.92
C ALA A 47 -10.48 7.37 -3.21
N ALA A 48 -10.24 8.29 -4.16
CA ALA A 48 -9.48 8.00 -5.37
C ALA A 48 -7.97 7.81 -5.10
N GLU A 49 -7.40 8.57 -4.16
CA GLU A 49 -6.01 8.39 -3.70
C GLU A 49 -5.84 7.06 -2.95
N ASP A 50 -6.74 6.73 -2.02
CA ASP A 50 -6.72 5.44 -1.31
C ASP A 50 -6.89 4.24 -2.26
N GLY A 51 -7.73 4.39 -3.30
CA GLY A 51 -7.90 3.36 -4.33
C GLY A 51 -6.63 3.09 -5.15
N LYS A 52 -5.79 4.11 -5.40
CA LYS A 52 -4.49 3.94 -6.07
C LYS A 52 -3.50 3.19 -5.20
N VAL A 53 -3.46 3.50 -3.89
CA VAL A 53 -2.59 2.83 -2.92
C VAL A 53 -2.97 1.34 -2.81
N LEU A 54 -4.27 1.05 -2.70
CA LEU A 54 -4.77 -0.33 -2.67
C LEU A 54 -4.42 -1.09 -3.96
N HIS A 55 -4.62 -0.47 -5.12
CA HIS A 55 -4.27 -1.08 -6.40
C HIS A 55 -2.76 -1.39 -6.52
N ALA A 56 -1.90 -0.47 -6.10
CA ALA A 56 -0.46 -0.68 -6.07
C ALA A 56 -0.06 -1.79 -5.09
N PHE A 57 -0.70 -1.87 -3.92
CA PHE A 57 -0.54 -2.97 -2.96
C PHE A 57 -0.89 -4.32 -3.59
N GLN A 58 -2.06 -4.42 -4.21
CA GLN A 58 -2.54 -5.68 -4.80
C GLN A 58 -1.60 -6.15 -5.92
N THR A 59 -1.14 -5.21 -6.75
CA THR A 59 -0.17 -5.49 -7.82
C THR A 59 1.17 -5.98 -7.25
N SER A 60 1.73 -5.25 -6.28
CA SER A 60 2.99 -5.59 -5.63
C SER A 60 2.91 -6.93 -4.91
N PHE A 61 1.78 -7.23 -4.29
CA PHE A 61 1.55 -8.50 -3.60
C PHE A 61 1.59 -9.70 -4.56
N VAL A 62 0.88 -9.62 -5.69
CA VAL A 62 0.90 -10.68 -6.72
C VAL A 62 2.32 -10.87 -7.28
N GLN A 63 3.07 -9.78 -7.47
CA GLN A 63 4.45 -9.84 -7.92
C GLN A 63 5.39 -10.48 -6.88
N VAL A 64 5.25 -10.13 -5.60
CA VAL A 64 6.03 -10.78 -4.54
C VAL A 64 5.72 -12.27 -4.47
N GLN A 65 4.44 -12.65 -4.57
CA GLN A 65 4.03 -14.05 -4.59
C GLN A 65 4.70 -14.81 -5.74
N SER A 66 4.67 -14.29 -6.96
CA SER A 66 5.28 -14.97 -8.11
C SER A 66 6.79 -15.13 -7.96
N LEU A 67 7.49 -14.12 -7.40
CA LEU A 67 8.92 -14.21 -7.09
C LEU A 67 9.23 -15.27 -6.03
N LEU A 68 8.40 -15.38 -4.99
CA LEU A 68 8.56 -16.38 -3.93
C LEU A 68 8.24 -17.80 -4.40
N ASP A 69 7.23 -17.96 -5.24
CA ASP A 69 6.92 -19.24 -5.88
C ASP A 69 8.07 -19.70 -6.79
N GLN A 70 8.67 -18.78 -7.54
CA GLN A 70 9.86 -19.07 -8.33
C GLN A 70 11.04 -19.46 -7.44
N ASN A 71 11.26 -18.77 -6.30
CA ASN A 71 12.30 -19.14 -5.34
C ASN A 71 12.12 -20.57 -4.81
N ARG A 72 10.87 -21.00 -4.57
CA ARG A 72 10.59 -22.37 -4.16
C ARG A 72 11.03 -23.38 -5.23
N VAL A 73 10.75 -23.11 -6.50
CA VAL A 73 11.18 -23.97 -7.62
C VAL A 73 12.71 -24.01 -7.73
N LEU A 74 13.37 -22.85 -7.68
CA LEU A 74 14.83 -22.74 -7.76
C LEU A 74 15.52 -23.51 -6.63
N ILE A 75 15.03 -23.40 -5.38
CA ILE A 75 15.58 -24.13 -4.24
C ILE A 75 15.44 -25.65 -4.45
N ASN A 76 14.28 -26.10 -4.92
CA ASN A 76 14.07 -27.52 -5.19
C ASN A 76 15.04 -28.03 -6.27
N GLU A 77 15.26 -27.26 -7.33
CA GLU A 77 16.21 -27.64 -8.38
C GLU A 77 17.66 -27.62 -7.88
N ILE A 78 18.04 -26.62 -7.08
CA ILE A 78 19.37 -26.57 -6.45
C ILE A 78 19.60 -27.81 -5.59
N ASN A 79 18.61 -28.21 -4.80
CA ASN A 79 18.69 -29.39 -3.94
C ASN A 79 18.81 -30.67 -4.77
N GLN A 80 18.02 -30.83 -5.84
CA GLN A 80 18.11 -31.99 -6.74
C GLN A 80 19.50 -32.09 -7.41
N ASN A 81 20.04 -30.98 -7.89
CA ASN A 81 21.38 -30.93 -8.47
C ASN A 81 22.48 -31.26 -7.44
N HIS A 82 22.26 -30.89 -6.17
CA HIS A 82 23.17 -31.22 -5.08
C HIS A 82 23.13 -32.72 -4.73
N GLU A 83 21.93 -33.30 -4.72
CA GLU A 83 21.70 -34.73 -4.48
C GLU A 83 22.24 -35.61 -5.61
N SER A 84 22.10 -35.18 -6.87
CA SER A 84 22.59 -35.92 -8.04
C SER A 84 24.12 -35.98 -8.11
N LYS A 85 24.81 -35.01 -7.51
CA LYS A 85 26.29 -34.85 -7.51
C LYS A 85 26.92 -34.82 -8.90
N VAL A 86 26.13 -34.54 -9.94
CA VAL A 86 26.64 -34.40 -11.30
C VAL A 86 27.39 -33.06 -11.39
N PRO A 87 28.68 -33.04 -11.75
CA PRO A 87 29.48 -31.81 -11.74
C PRO A 87 28.91 -30.68 -12.60
N GLY A 88 28.28 -31.01 -13.73
CA GLY A 88 27.60 -30.04 -14.60
C GLY A 88 26.41 -29.35 -13.91
N ASP A 89 25.60 -30.12 -13.20
CA ASP A 89 24.42 -29.61 -12.49
C ASP A 89 24.81 -28.77 -11.27
N LEU A 90 25.88 -29.17 -10.56
CA LEU A 90 26.47 -28.35 -9.50
C LEU A 90 26.99 -27.01 -10.01
N SER A 91 27.58 -26.97 -11.21
CA SER A 91 27.98 -25.71 -11.84
C SER A 91 26.78 -24.83 -12.17
N ARG A 92 25.63 -25.43 -12.53
CA ARG A 92 24.38 -24.72 -12.82
C ARG A 92 23.76 -24.11 -11.56
N ASN A 93 23.95 -24.71 -10.39
CA ASN A 93 23.49 -24.14 -9.10
C ASN A 93 24.00 -22.72 -8.85
N VAL A 94 25.21 -22.39 -9.32
CA VAL A 94 25.74 -21.02 -9.21
C VAL A 94 24.84 -20.02 -9.93
N GLY A 95 24.30 -20.40 -11.10
CA GLY A 95 23.33 -19.60 -11.85
C GLY A 95 21.99 -19.48 -11.12
N LEU A 96 21.45 -20.61 -10.65
CA LEU A 96 20.16 -20.65 -9.95
C LEU A 96 20.20 -19.83 -8.64
N ILE A 97 21.30 -19.89 -7.88
CA ILE A 97 21.49 -19.09 -6.66
C ILE A 97 21.57 -17.60 -6.98
N ARG A 98 22.20 -17.21 -8.11
CA ARG A 98 22.20 -15.80 -8.54
C ARG A 98 20.80 -15.32 -8.86
N GLU A 99 20.00 -16.14 -9.54
CA GLU A 99 18.60 -15.84 -9.85
C GLU A 99 17.76 -15.71 -8.57
N LEU A 100 17.89 -16.65 -7.64
CA LEU A 100 17.25 -16.59 -6.32
C LEU A 100 17.61 -15.29 -5.60
N ASN A 101 18.88 -14.93 -5.55
CA ASN A 101 19.33 -13.68 -4.91
C ASN A 101 18.77 -12.43 -5.61
N ASN A 102 18.63 -12.45 -6.93
CA ASN A 102 17.98 -11.36 -7.66
C ASN A 102 16.49 -11.26 -7.31
N ASN A 103 15.78 -12.37 -7.19
CA ASN A 103 14.38 -12.37 -6.77
C ASN A 103 14.22 -11.79 -5.36
N ILE A 104 15.11 -12.14 -4.42
CA ILE A 104 15.09 -11.56 -3.07
C ILE A 104 15.30 -10.05 -3.10
N ARG A 105 16.25 -9.53 -3.90
CA ARG A 105 16.42 -8.07 -4.06
C ARG A 105 15.14 -7.40 -4.58
N ARG A 106 14.52 -7.98 -5.61
CA ARG A 106 13.27 -7.44 -6.17
C ARG A 106 12.12 -7.46 -5.17
N VAL A 107 12.01 -8.51 -4.35
CA VAL A 107 11.02 -8.55 -3.26
C VAL A 107 11.25 -7.41 -2.27
N VAL A 108 12.51 -7.16 -1.88
CA VAL A 108 12.86 -6.05 -1.00
C VAL A 108 12.49 -4.70 -1.63
N ASP A 109 12.79 -4.50 -2.91
CA ASP A 109 12.45 -3.26 -3.64
C ASP A 109 10.93 -3.03 -3.67
N LEU A 110 10.15 -4.07 -4.02
CA LEU A 110 8.67 -3.99 -4.03
C LEU A 110 8.09 -3.64 -2.66
N TYR A 111 8.66 -4.18 -1.58
CA TYR A 111 8.25 -3.82 -0.23
C TYR A 111 8.66 -2.39 0.16
N ALA A 112 9.82 -1.91 -0.28
CA ALA A 112 10.26 -0.53 -0.05
C ALA A 112 9.33 0.46 -0.77
N ASP A 113 9.00 0.20 -2.03
CA ASP A 113 8.07 1.00 -2.84
C ASP A 113 6.70 1.06 -2.15
N LEU A 114 6.18 -0.08 -1.73
CA LEU A 114 4.90 -0.15 -1.04
C LEU A 114 4.91 0.60 0.30
N SER A 115 5.98 0.45 1.08
CA SER A 115 6.14 1.17 2.35
C SER A 115 6.19 2.67 2.14
N SER A 116 6.86 3.14 1.07
CA SER A 116 6.93 4.56 0.73
C SER A 116 5.56 5.12 0.34
N LEU A 117 4.78 4.35 -0.41
CA LEU A 117 3.44 4.72 -0.85
C LEU A 117 2.46 4.83 0.33
N PHE A 118 2.56 3.92 1.30
CA PHE A 118 1.76 3.96 2.53
C PHE A 118 2.16 5.13 3.45
N ALA A 119 3.46 5.42 3.56
CA ALA A 119 3.95 6.58 4.29
C ALA A 119 3.45 7.90 3.65
N ALA A 120 3.42 7.97 2.32
CA ALA A 120 2.88 9.13 1.59
C ALA A 120 1.37 9.29 1.79
N SER A 121 0.58 8.21 1.83
CA SER A 121 -0.89 8.30 2.00
C SER A 121 -1.28 8.67 3.44
N SER A 122 -0.57 8.15 4.44
CA SER A 122 -0.81 8.44 5.86
C SER A 122 -0.36 9.83 6.31
N ALA A 123 0.56 10.47 5.58
CA ALA A 123 1.02 11.83 5.84
C ALA A 123 0.03 12.94 5.41
N GLY A 124 -1.16 12.58 4.88
CA GLY A 124 -2.23 13.53 4.60
C GLY A 124 -1.86 14.60 3.58
N GLY A 125 -1.76 14.22 2.30
CA GLY A 125 -1.90 15.14 1.16
C GLY A 125 -1.15 16.47 1.25
N ALA A 126 0.17 16.46 1.45
CA ALA A 126 0.99 17.62 1.15
C ALA A 126 1.68 17.39 -0.21
N PRO A 127 1.41 18.19 -1.25
CA PRO A 127 2.23 18.13 -2.45
C PRO A 127 3.63 18.60 -2.02
N ALA A 128 4.64 17.76 -2.26
CA ALA A 128 6.00 18.26 -2.34
C ALA A 128 6.03 19.24 -3.51
N ALA A 129 5.85 20.52 -3.21
CA ALA A 129 6.08 21.60 -4.14
C ALA A 129 7.51 21.45 -4.67
N SER A 130 7.63 21.09 -5.94
CA SER A 130 8.88 21.15 -6.69
C SER A 130 8.58 21.84 -8.01
N GLU A 131 8.42 23.16 -7.92
CA GLU A 131 8.54 24.04 -9.08
C GLU A 131 10.00 24.46 -9.24
N GLY A 132 10.59 24.05 -10.36
CA GLY A 132 11.56 24.83 -11.13
C GLY A 132 12.98 24.99 -10.56
N ALA A 133 13.97 24.34 -11.20
CA ALA A 133 14.82 25.04 -12.17
C ALA A 133 15.96 24.18 -12.75
N SER A 134 16.13 24.37 -14.05
CA SER A 134 17.35 24.24 -14.85
C SER A 134 17.64 22.91 -15.56
N VAL A 135 17.08 22.83 -16.76
CA VAL A 135 17.74 22.23 -17.93
C VAL A 135 19.13 22.86 -18.07
N GLY A 136 20.16 22.12 -17.69
CA GLY A 136 21.57 22.44 -17.94
C GLY A 136 22.16 21.47 -18.94
N THR A 137 21.98 21.77 -20.24
CA THR A 137 22.69 21.09 -21.32
C THR A 137 24.17 21.46 -21.23
N ALA A 138 25.00 20.57 -20.68
CA ALA A 138 26.46 20.70 -20.74
C ALA A 138 27.08 19.44 -21.34
N VAL A 139 27.13 19.40 -22.66
CA VAL A 139 28.08 18.58 -23.41
C VAL A 139 29.48 19.06 -23.06
N ARG A 140 30.29 18.22 -22.41
CA ARG A 140 31.75 18.28 -22.48
C ARG A 140 32.35 16.88 -22.56
N HIS A 141 32.98 16.63 -23.71
CA HIS A 141 33.97 15.58 -23.98
C HIS A 141 34.99 15.43 -22.85
N ALA A 142 35.42 14.19 -22.57
CA ALA A 142 36.77 13.72 -22.91
C ALA A 142 36.99 12.32 -22.31
N GLY A 143 37.31 11.35 -23.18
CA GLY A 143 37.50 9.96 -22.81
C GLY A 143 38.80 9.71 -22.07
N HIS A 144 38.81 8.61 -21.31
CA HIS A 144 40.05 7.95 -20.87
C HIS A 144 39.88 6.44 -21.07
N LYS A 145 40.29 5.94 -22.24
CA LYS A 145 40.58 4.52 -22.46
C LYS A 145 42.07 4.27 -22.15
N ARG A 146 42.30 3.34 -21.22
CA ARG A 146 43.40 2.35 -21.11
C ARG A 146 44.86 2.80 -21.31
N VAL A 147 45.72 2.45 -20.35
CA VAL A 147 46.97 1.69 -20.63
C VAL A 147 47.25 0.70 -19.49
N ARG A 148 47.35 -0.59 -19.83
CA ARG A 148 48.00 -1.64 -19.03
C ARG A 148 49.52 -1.49 -19.28
N SER A 149 50.34 -1.44 -18.24
CA SER A 149 51.78 -1.64 -18.39
C SER A 149 52.13 -3.07 -18.01
N THR A 150 52.63 -3.81 -18.99
CA THR A 150 53.44 -5.02 -18.83
C THR A 150 54.72 -4.76 -19.63
N HIS A 151 55.86 -4.58 -18.97
CA HIS A 151 57.16 -4.84 -19.59
C HIS A 151 58.24 -5.05 -18.52
N LEU A 152 59.06 -6.06 -18.78
CA LEU A 152 60.20 -6.58 -18.03
C LEU A 152 61.36 -5.58 -17.97
N ASP A 153 62.08 -5.55 -16.84
CA ASP A 153 63.47 -6.03 -16.68
C ASP A 153 63.75 -6.24 -15.17
#